data_AF-A0A7S2Q9J9-F1
#
_entry.id   AF-A0A7S2Q9J9-F1
#
_cell.length_a   1.000
_cell.length_b   1.000
_cell.length_c   1.000
_cell.angle_alpha   90.00
_cell.angle_beta   90.00
_cell.angle_gamma   90.00
#
_symmetry.space_group_name_H-M   'P 1'
#
loop_
_entity.id
_entity.type
_entity.pdbx_description
1 polymer ?
#
loop_
_entity_poly.entity_id
_entity_poly.type
_entity_poly.pdbx_seq_one_letter_code
_entity_poly.pdbx_strand_id
1 'polypeptide(L)'
;MACSHLVLINHKGELSRQLQDLLEICLFAMQHLKVCRIQPKLLFVLRDQHDRSSDVHGDALRLMRKHLSEASKHLDIRLEDLVSLDPGSVFLLPSAFASDLDPHTGHERRWSTELFAQDMFRLRRKIFGTGSSNTIGDRFGEEGAPEFSTLSDWCLHAMSVWRGLDRYGPNLLHYKTMQEIEVQRELEEAVKHIGSQAINGEHGLAAETTRLLDDCTKRLNVGAKSEQVDAEFRSALGALQDACAAKCQAELGRCLQARRATIP
;
A
#
# COMPACT_ATOMS: atom_id res chain seq x y z
N MET A 1 6.16 10.45 4.77
CA MET A 1 5.64 10.13 6.12
C MET A 1 6.74 9.59 7.03
N ALA A 2 7.51 8.57 6.61
CA ALA A 2 8.56 7.93 7.42
C ALA A 2 9.73 8.80 7.95
N CYS A 3 9.86 10.06 7.50
CA CYS A 3 10.94 10.98 7.89
C CYS A 3 10.42 12.25 8.60
N SER A 4 9.14 12.30 8.97
CA SER A 4 8.48 13.52 9.47
C SER A 4 7.75 13.25 10.76
N HIS A 5 7.87 14.12 11.76
CA HIS A 5 7.09 14.04 13.00
C HIS A 5 5.64 14.51 12.81
N LEU A 6 5.42 15.43 11.86
CA LEU A 6 4.12 15.97 11.50
C LEU A 6 3.99 15.99 9.98
N VAL A 7 2.87 15.51 9.46
CA VAL A 7 2.54 15.52 8.02
C VAL A 7 1.28 16.35 7.84
N LEU A 8 1.41 17.45 7.10
CA LEU A 8 0.29 18.32 6.76
C LEU A 8 -0.34 17.86 5.45
N ILE A 9 -1.59 17.43 5.51
CA ILE A 9 -2.34 16.98 4.33
C ILE A 9 -3.25 18.12 3.90
N ASN A 10 -2.80 18.85 2.87
CA ASN A 10 -3.47 20.04 2.39
C ASN A 10 -4.47 19.68 1.27
N HIS A 11 -5.76 19.55 1.61
CA HIS A 11 -6.81 19.11 0.67
C HIS A 11 -7.86 20.21 0.46
N LYS A 12 -8.45 20.29 -0.73
CA LYS A 12 -9.56 21.21 -1.01
C LYS A 12 -10.87 20.46 -0.86
N GLY A 13 -11.86 21.06 -0.19
CA GLY A 13 -13.14 20.38 0.07
C GLY A 13 -13.00 19.33 1.19
N GLU A 14 -13.86 18.32 1.16
CA GLU A 14 -13.99 17.31 2.22
C GLU A 14 -13.00 16.15 2.05
N LEU A 15 -12.86 15.32 3.09
CA LEU A 15 -12.04 14.11 3.04
C LEU A 15 -12.61 13.12 2.00
N SER A 16 -11.92 12.97 0.87
CA SER A 16 -12.33 12.09 -0.22
C SER A 16 -11.86 10.64 -0.02
N ARG A 17 -12.58 9.68 -0.61
CA ARG A 17 -12.16 8.26 -0.62
C ARG A 17 -10.79 8.06 -1.25
N GLN A 18 -10.47 8.80 -2.32
CA GLN A 18 -9.15 8.76 -2.96
C GLN A 18 -8.00 9.10 -2.01
N LEU A 19 -8.22 10.05 -1.09
CA LEU A 19 -7.23 10.40 -0.08
C LEU A 19 -7.07 9.27 0.96
N GLN A 20 -8.16 8.57 1.28
CA GLN A 20 -8.12 7.41 2.16
C GLN A 20 -7.33 6.26 1.53
N ASP A 21 -7.62 5.92 0.27
CA ASP A 21 -6.92 4.88 -0.49
C ASP A 21 -5.40 5.19 -0.59
N LEU A 22 -5.05 6.46 -0.83
CA LEU A 22 -3.64 6.90 -0.87
C LEU A 22 -2.96 6.72 0.49
N LEU A 23 -3.62 7.08 1.58
CA LEU A 23 -3.08 6.91 2.92
C LEU A 23 -2.89 5.42 3.26
N GLU A 24 -3.83 4.59 2.86
CA GLU A 24 -3.76 3.13 3.04
C GLU A 24 -2.51 2.54 2.35
N ILE A 25 -2.26 2.85 1.08
CA ILE A 25 -1.04 2.42 0.37
C ILE A 25 0.21 2.95 1.08
N CYS A 26 0.17 4.19 1.56
CA CYS A 26 1.31 4.79 2.23
C CYS A 26 1.60 4.12 3.58
N LEU A 27 0.59 3.74 4.36
CA LEU A 27 0.73 2.95 5.59
C LEU A 27 1.27 1.55 5.30
N PHE A 28 0.76 0.91 4.25
CA PHE A 28 1.27 -0.37 3.79
C PHE A 28 2.75 -0.31 3.43
N ALA A 29 3.13 0.66 2.59
CA ALA A 29 4.52 0.86 2.19
C ALA A 29 5.42 1.15 3.41
N MET A 30 4.95 2.00 4.33
CA MET A 30 5.65 2.30 5.58
C MET A 30 5.95 1.03 6.39
N GLN A 31 4.99 0.12 6.47
CA GLN A 31 5.17 -1.14 7.17
C GLN A 31 6.12 -2.09 6.44
N HIS A 32 5.87 -2.34 5.15
CA HIS A 32 6.61 -3.33 4.38
C HIS A 32 8.07 -2.97 4.20
N LEU A 33 8.36 -1.67 4.05
CA LEU A 33 9.73 -1.19 3.95
C LEU A 33 10.45 -1.18 5.31
N LYS A 34 9.73 -1.30 6.43
CA LYS A 34 10.26 -1.19 7.80
C LYS A 34 11.14 0.04 7.99
N VAL A 35 10.79 1.13 7.29
CA VAL A 35 11.54 2.39 7.25
C VAL A 35 11.09 3.39 8.30
N CYS A 36 10.04 3.07 9.05
CA CYS A 36 9.48 3.98 10.04
C CYS A 36 10.15 3.74 11.38
N ARG A 37 10.96 4.73 11.78
CA ARG A 37 11.48 4.83 13.13
C ARG A 37 10.63 5.78 13.98
N ILE A 38 9.99 6.75 13.31
CA ILE A 38 9.06 7.73 13.88
C ILE A 38 7.61 7.32 13.60
N GLN A 39 6.74 7.67 14.54
CA GLN A 39 5.31 7.74 14.32
C GLN A 39 4.89 9.18 13.89
N PRO A 40 4.62 9.44 12.60
CA PRO A 40 4.12 10.73 12.17
C PRO A 40 2.72 11.01 12.70
N LYS A 41 2.51 12.24 13.17
CA LYS A 41 1.17 12.80 13.38
C LYS A 41 0.62 13.34 12.07
N LEU A 42 -0.62 13.01 11.74
CA LEU A 42 -1.30 13.53 10.55
C LEU A 42 -2.15 14.73 10.94
N LEU A 43 -2.10 15.81 10.15
CA LEU A 43 -2.96 16.99 10.31
C LEU A 43 -3.55 17.37 8.94
N PHE A 44 -4.84 17.18 8.79
CA PHE A 44 -5.61 17.52 7.61
C PHE A 44 -5.99 18.99 7.64
N VAL A 45 -5.59 19.70 6.60
CA VAL A 45 -5.94 21.10 6.37
C VAL A 45 -6.91 21.13 5.19
N LEU A 46 -8.20 21.26 5.49
CA LEU A 46 -9.27 21.27 4.50
C LEU A 46 -9.56 22.71 4.09
N ARG A 47 -9.32 23.04 2.82
CA ARG A 47 -9.46 24.39 2.26
C ARG A 47 -10.85 24.62 1.68
N ASP A 48 -11.20 25.89 1.54
CA ASP A 48 -12.45 26.36 0.91
C ASP A 48 -13.72 25.82 1.59
N GLN A 49 -13.69 25.66 2.92
CA GLN A 49 -14.83 25.11 3.66
C GLN A 49 -15.93 26.16 3.84
N HIS A 50 -17.14 25.84 3.38
CA HIS A 50 -18.33 26.65 3.60
C HIS A 50 -19.05 26.24 4.90
N ASP A 51 -19.21 24.93 5.13
CA ASP A 51 -19.62 24.39 6.42
C ASP A 51 -18.40 24.13 7.30
N ARG A 52 -18.35 24.85 8.42
CA ARG A 52 -17.27 24.81 9.40
C ARG A 52 -17.72 24.23 10.75
N SER A 53 -18.88 23.57 10.78
CA SER A 53 -19.33 22.83 11.95
C SER A 53 -18.33 21.71 12.27
N SER A 54 -18.01 21.53 13.55
CA SER A 54 -17.00 20.53 13.96
C SER A 54 -17.51 19.10 13.78
N ASP A 55 -18.82 18.90 13.70
CA ASP A 55 -19.45 17.60 13.80
C ASP A 55 -19.32 16.80 12.50
N VAL A 56 -19.57 17.44 11.34
CA VAL A 56 -19.50 16.79 10.02
C VAL A 56 -18.08 16.28 9.72
N HIS A 57 -17.07 17.08 10.03
CA HIS A 57 -15.67 16.75 9.79
C HIS A 57 -15.10 15.76 10.81
N GLY A 58 -15.61 15.79 12.04
CA GLY A 58 -15.32 14.80 13.07
C GLY A 58 -15.80 13.40 12.66
N ASP A 59 -17.00 13.31 12.07
CA ASP A 59 -17.54 12.05 11.56
C ASP A 59 -16.76 11.52 10.35
N ALA A 60 -16.39 12.39 9.40
CA ALA A 60 -15.57 12.00 8.26
C ALA A 60 -14.19 11.47 8.69
N LEU A 61 -13.55 12.12 9.67
CA LEU A 61 -12.29 11.66 10.25
C LEU A 61 -12.46 10.31 10.98
N ARG A 62 -13.56 10.14 11.74
CA ARG A 62 -13.86 8.89 12.44
C ARG A 62 -14.07 7.74 11.47
N LEU A 63 -14.79 7.97 10.38
CA LEU A 63 -15.00 6.98 9.32
C LEU A 63 -13.68 6.60 8.65
N MET A 64 -12.85 7.58 8.30
CA MET A 64 -11.51 7.33 7.74
C MET A 64 -10.63 6.54 8.72
N ARG A 65 -10.61 6.90 10.01
CA ARG A 65 -9.86 6.16 11.03
C ARG A 65 -10.32 4.70 11.12
N LYS A 66 -11.64 4.47 11.08
CA LYS A 66 -12.21 3.12 11.07
C LYS A 66 -11.72 2.32 9.86
N HIS A 67 -11.80 2.90 8.66
CA HIS A 67 -11.33 2.24 7.44
C HIS A 67 -9.82 1.93 7.48
N LEU A 68 -9.00 2.91 7.87
CA LEU A 68 -7.54 2.70 7.99
C LEU A 68 -7.20 1.65 9.06
N SER A 69 -7.99 1.55 10.14
CA SER A 69 -7.83 0.51 11.16
C SER A 69 -8.27 -0.87 10.66
N GLU A 70 -9.31 -0.95 9.83
CA GLU A 70 -9.71 -2.19 9.17
C GLU A 70 -8.63 -2.66 8.18
N ALA A 71 -8.07 -1.75 7.39
CA ALA A 71 -6.92 -2.05 6.53
C ALA A 71 -5.69 -2.50 7.34
N SER A 72 -5.40 -1.84 8.46
CA SER A 72 -4.25 -2.19 9.31
C SER A 72 -4.37 -3.57 9.96
N LYS A 73 -5.58 -4.06 10.22
CA LYS A 73 -5.79 -5.44 10.72
C LYS A 73 -5.28 -6.50 9.75
N HIS A 74 -5.41 -6.26 8.44
CA HIS A 74 -4.87 -7.17 7.43
C HIS A 74 -3.34 -7.19 7.41
N LEU A 75 -2.71 -6.11 7.90
CA LEU A 75 -1.28 -5.97 8.07
C LEU A 75 -0.73 -6.52 9.39
N ASP A 76 -1.59 -7.09 10.24
CA ASP A 76 -1.29 -7.55 11.61
C ASP A 76 -0.71 -6.44 12.51
N ILE A 77 -1.11 -5.18 12.27
CA ILE A 77 -0.56 -4.01 12.96
C ILE A 77 -1.66 -3.05 13.37
N ARG A 78 -1.47 -2.42 14.53
CA ARG A 78 -2.37 -1.39 15.00
C ARG A 78 -2.04 -0.09 14.28
N LEU A 79 -3.06 0.60 13.78
CA LEU A 79 -2.92 1.90 13.15
C LEU A 79 -2.15 2.89 14.06
N GLU A 80 -2.42 2.79 15.36
CA GLU A 80 -1.77 3.58 16.43
C GLU A 80 -0.29 3.28 16.62
N ASP A 81 0.29 2.27 15.97
CA ASP A 81 1.73 2.02 15.95
C ASP A 81 2.38 2.71 14.73
N LEU A 82 1.63 2.91 13.64
CA LEU A 82 2.12 3.51 12.40
C LEU A 82 1.96 5.03 12.36
N VAL A 83 0.82 5.56 12.79
CA VAL A 83 0.49 7.00 12.70
C VAL A 83 -0.33 7.46 13.90
N SER A 84 -0.14 8.73 14.28
CA SER A 84 -1.01 9.39 15.25
C SER A 84 -2.12 10.16 14.51
N LEU A 85 -3.36 9.76 14.76
CA LEU A 85 -4.57 10.35 14.18
C LEU A 85 -5.59 10.68 15.28
N ASP A 86 -5.45 11.87 15.86
CA ASP A 86 -6.31 12.37 16.93
C ASP A 86 -7.60 13.00 16.37
N PRO A 87 -8.71 13.08 17.14
CA PRO A 87 -9.92 13.81 16.74
C PRO A 87 -9.65 15.28 16.38
N GLY A 88 -8.64 15.89 17.01
CA GLY A 88 -8.17 17.23 16.69
C GLY A 88 -7.29 17.33 15.43
N SER A 89 -7.21 16.30 14.60
CA SER A 89 -6.32 16.26 13.43
C SER A 89 -6.91 16.89 12.18
N VAL A 90 -8.09 17.51 12.25
CA VAL A 90 -8.65 18.31 11.15
C VAL A 90 -8.56 19.79 11.49
N PHE A 91 -8.26 20.60 10.49
CA PHE A 91 -8.30 22.06 10.54
C PHE A 91 -9.01 22.57 9.29
N LEU A 92 -10.08 23.34 9.49
CA LEU A 92 -10.93 23.85 8.42
C LEU A 92 -10.50 25.28 8.11
N LEU A 93 -10.07 25.52 6.87
CA LEU A 93 -9.74 26.84 6.36
C LEU A 93 -10.90 27.36 5.48
N PRO A 94 -11.33 28.61 5.70
CA PRO A 94 -12.26 29.27 4.80
C PRO A 94 -11.58 29.55 3.44
N SER A 95 -12.34 30.01 2.47
CA SER A 95 -11.76 30.55 1.23
C SER A 95 -10.80 31.69 1.56
N ALA A 96 -9.59 31.61 1.01
CA ALA A 96 -8.57 32.65 1.17
C ALA A 96 -8.98 33.99 0.54
N PHE A 97 -9.89 33.93 -0.45
CA PHE A 97 -10.32 35.09 -1.21
C PHE A 97 -11.84 35.16 -1.29
N ALA A 98 -12.36 36.37 -1.20
CA ALA A 98 -13.71 36.70 -1.62
C ALA A 98 -13.65 37.47 -2.93
N SER A 99 -14.70 37.37 -3.74
CA SER A 99 -14.87 38.22 -4.90
C SER A 99 -16.27 38.81 -4.92
N ASP A 100 -16.33 40.11 -5.18
CA ASP A 100 -17.57 40.81 -5.45
C ASP A 100 -17.49 41.47 -6.82
N LEU A 101 -18.64 41.59 -7.47
CA LEU A 101 -18.79 42.38 -8.69
C LEU A 101 -18.92 43.85 -8.31
N ASP A 102 -18.05 44.70 -8.86
CA ASP A 102 -18.18 46.14 -8.73
C ASP A 102 -19.47 46.59 -9.45
N PRO A 103 -20.46 47.15 -8.73
CA PRO A 103 -21.76 47.49 -9.31
C PRO A 103 -21.69 48.59 -10.37
N HIS A 104 -20.59 49.37 -10.44
CA HIS A 104 -20.45 50.46 -11.40
C HIS A 104 -19.66 50.07 -12.66
N THR A 105 -18.75 49.10 -12.55
CA THR A 105 -17.85 48.72 -13.65
C THR A 105 -18.10 47.31 -14.17
N GLY A 106 -18.86 46.50 -13.44
CA GLY A 106 -19.12 45.10 -13.77
C GLY A 106 -17.89 44.19 -13.65
N HIS A 107 -16.76 44.72 -13.17
CA HIS A 107 -15.54 43.96 -12.99
C HIS A 107 -15.53 43.23 -11.65
N GLU A 108 -15.05 41.99 -11.67
CA GLU A 108 -14.82 41.20 -10.46
C GLU A 108 -13.61 41.77 -9.70
N ARG A 109 -13.82 42.20 -8.46
CA ARG A 109 -12.74 42.54 -7.54
C ARG A 109 -12.55 41.40 -6.55
N ARG A 110 -11.31 40.93 -6.42
CA ARG A 110 -10.93 39.86 -5.50
C ARG A 110 -10.06 40.40 -4.38
N TRP A 111 -10.37 40.04 -3.14
CA TRP A 111 -9.57 40.43 -1.97
C TRP A 111 -9.39 39.27 -0.99
N SER A 112 -8.36 39.35 -0.17
CA SER A 112 -8.09 38.37 0.88
C SER A 112 -9.10 38.52 2.03
N THR A 113 -9.60 37.40 2.54
CA THR A 113 -10.52 37.43 3.69
C THR A 113 -9.73 37.53 5.00
N GLU A 114 -10.15 38.42 5.90
CA GLU A 114 -9.53 38.56 7.23
C GLU A 114 -9.67 37.26 8.04
N LEU A 115 -10.81 36.59 7.90
CA LEU A 115 -11.09 35.31 8.55
C LEU A 115 -10.06 34.23 8.19
N PHE A 116 -9.64 34.17 6.91
CA PHE A 116 -8.57 33.27 6.49
C PHE A 116 -7.24 33.62 7.17
N ALA A 117 -6.87 34.89 7.23
CA ALA A 117 -5.63 35.32 7.88
C ALA A 117 -5.62 34.94 9.37
N GLN A 118 -6.73 35.17 10.08
CA GLN A 118 -6.88 34.80 11.49
C GLN A 118 -6.78 33.28 11.69
N ASP A 119 -7.47 32.48 10.88
CA ASP A 119 -7.42 31.02 10.98
C ASP A 119 -6.03 30.46 10.59
N MET A 120 -5.31 31.10 9.67
CA MET A 120 -3.91 30.76 9.38
C MET A 120 -2.99 30.98 10.58
N PHE A 121 -3.19 32.03 11.38
CA PHE A 121 -2.45 32.20 12.63
C PHE A 121 -2.76 31.10 13.65
N ARG A 122 -4.02 30.65 13.72
CA ARG A 122 -4.43 29.54 14.60
C ARG A 122 -3.83 28.21 14.14
N LEU A 123 -3.85 27.94 12.83
CA LEU A 123 -3.20 26.76 12.25
C LEU A 123 -1.69 26.78 12.54
N ARG A 124 -1.03 27.92 12.35
CA ARG A 124 0.39 28.08 12.66
C ARG A 124 0.67 27.76 14.13
N ARG A 125 -0.10 28.32 15.06
CA ARG A 125 0.03 28.00 16.50
C ARG A 125 -0.16 26.52 16.78
N LYS A 126 -1.13 25.87 16.13
CA LYS A 126 -1.38 24.43 16.26
C LYS A 126 -0.21 23.59 15.77
N ILE A 127 0.35 23.91 14.60
CA ILE A 127 1.50 23.22 14.00
C ILE A 127 2.71 23.28 14.94
N PHE A 128 3.08 24.48 15.38
CA PHE A 128 4.25 24.66 16.25
C PHE A 128 4.00 24.17 17.69
N GLY A 129 2.76 24.25 18.20
CA GLY A 129 2.41 23.69 19.51
C GLY A 129 2.44 22.17 19.55
N THR A 130 2.17 21.50 18.42
CA THR A 130 2.28 20.03 18.29
C THR A 130 3.73 19.57 18.41
N GLY A 131 4.69 20.38 17.95
CA GLY A 131 6.13 20.10 18.09
C GLY A 131 6.63 20.18 19.53
N SER A 132 6.01 21.03 20.38
CA SER A 132 6.44 21.22 21.77
C SER A 132 5.93 20.15 22.72
N SER A 133 4.74 19.57 22.46
CA SER A 133 4.15 18.51 23.30
C SER A 133 4.77 17.13 23.05
N ASN A 134 5.51 16.95 21.95
CA ASN A 134 6.21 15.70 21.61
C ASN A 134 7.64 15.66 22.15
N THR A 135 7.95 16.46 23.16
CA THR A 135 9.07 16.13 24.05
C THR A 135 8.68 14.87 24.83
N ILE A 136 8.97 13.72 24.21
CA ILE A 136 9.63 12.58 24.85
C ILE A 136 8.95 12.11 26.14
N GLY A 137 8.08 11.12 26.02
CA GLY A 137 7.63 10.32 27.16
C GLY A 137 6.14 10.04 27.09
N ASP A 138 5.77 8.90 26.50
CA ASP A 138 4.74 8.06 27.16
C ASP A 138 4.54 6.65 26.58
N ARG A 139 5.20 6.26 25.47
CA ARG A 139 4.93 4.91 24.89
C ARG A 139 6.14 4.07 24.46
N PHE A 140 7.33 4.65 24.39
CA PHE A 140 8.58 3.88 24.32
C PHE A 140 9.36 4.24 25.59
N GLY A 141 9.56 3.25 26.46
CA GLY A 141 10.03 3.44 27.82
C GLY A 141 11.33 4.25 27.93
N GLU A 142 11.43 4.99 29.04
CA GLU A 142 12.64 5.29 29.80
C GLU A 142 13.98 5.24 29.03
N GLU A 143 14.21 6.16 28.09
CA GLU A 143 15.55 6.58 27.60
C GLU A 143 15.36 7.68 26.54
N GLY A 144 14.88 8.84 27.01
CA GLY A 144 14.33 9.89 26.16
C GLY A 144 15.35 10.76 25.42
N ALA A 145 16.06 10.21 24.44
CA ALA A 145 16.74 11.01 23.41
C ALA A 145 15.76 11.31 22.25
N PRO A 146 15.78 12.52 21.65
CA PRO A 146 15.09 12.74 20.39
C PRO A 146 15.62 11.76 19.35
N GLU A 147 14.71 11.09 18.64
CA GLU A 147 15.03 10.02 17.69
C GLU A 147 16.06 10.44 16.62
N PHE A 148 16.05 11.74 16.28
CA PHE A 148 17.15 12.42 15.61
C PHE A 148 17.60 13.58 16.48
N SER A 149 18.71 13.38 17.19
CA SER A 149 19.37 14.44 17.95
C SER A 149 20.15 15.41 17.06
N THR A 150 20.50 14.99 15.84
CA THR A 150 21.23 15.81 14.87
C THR A 150 20.60 15.75 13.47
N LEU A 151 20.84 16.81 12.68
CA LEU A 151 20.44 16.84 11.26
C LEU A 151 21.15 15.76 10.44
N SER A 152 22.38 15.40 10.81
CA SER A 152 23.14 14.34 10.16
C SER A 152 22.47 12.98 10.33
N ASP A 153 22.00 12.66 11.53
CA ASP A 153 21.27 11.41 11.80
C ASP A 153 19.96 11.34 11.01
N TRP A 154 19.22 12.47 10.98
CA TRP A 154 18.02 12.58 10.15
C TRP A 154 18.32 12.38 8.66
N CYS A 155 19.42 12.97 8.17
CA CYS A 155 19.84 12.84 6.76
C CYS A 155 20.19 11.39 6.41
N LEU A 156 20.94 10.71 7.28
CA LEU A 156 21.26 9.28 7.11
C LEU A 156 19.99 8.42 7.06
N HIS A 157 19.04 8.69 7.96
CA HIS A 157 17.74 8.02 7.97
C HIS A 157 16.98 8.28 6.67
N ALA A 158 16.83 9.55 6.27
CA ALA A 158 16.13 9.93 5.04
C ALA A 158 16.75 9.27 3.79
N MET A 159 18.08 9.20 3.71
CA MET A 159 18.76 8.48 2.63
C MET A 159 18.48 6.97 2.66
N SER A 160 18.43 6.36 3.84
CA SER A 160 18.07 4.94 3.98
C SER A 160 16.64 4.68 3.52
N VAL A 161 15.68 5.52 3.93
CA VAL A 161 14.29 5.45 3.46
C VAL A 161 14.22 5.60 1.94
N TRP A 162 14.94 6.58 1.38
CA TRP A 162 14.98 6.80 -0.07
C TRP A 162 15.53 5.60 -0.84
N ARG A 163 16.61 4.99 -0.37
CA ARG A 163 17.16 3.77 -0.99
C ARG A 163 16.19 2.59 -0.91
N GLY A 164 15.44 2.47 0.18
CA GLY A 164 14.36 1.49 0.31
C GLY A 164 13.26 1.72 -0.72
N LEU A 165 12.83 2.97 -0.90
CA LEU A 165 11.85 3.35 -1.91
C LEU A 165 12.36 3.14 -3.34
N ASP A 166 13.62 3.44 -3.63
CA ASP A 166 14.19 3.23 -4.97
C ASP A 166 14.24 1.74 -5.33
N ARG A 167 14.59 0.89 -4.35
CA ARG A 167 14.71 -0.56 -4.55
C ARG A 167 13.38 -1.30 -4.61
N TYR A 168 12.40 -0.89 -3.81
CA TYR A 168 11.15 -1.64 -3.61
C TYR A 168 9.88 -0.85 -3.96
N GLY A 169 9.98 0.49 -4.06
CA GLY A 169 8.87 1.40 -4.34
C GLY A 169 8.18 1.20 -5.69
N PRO A 170 8.87 0.85 -6.80
CA PRO A 170 8.20 0.58 -8.08
C PRO A 170 7.11 -0.48 -7.94
N ASN A 171 7.38 -1.55 -7.19
CA ASN A 171 6.40 -2.61 -6.99
C ASN A 171 5.30 -2.22 -5.99
N LEU A 172 5.52 -1.27 -5.08
CA LEU A 172 4.57 -0.90 -4.03
C LEU A 172 3.60 0.21 -4.47
N LEU A 173 4.05 1.14 -5.31
CA LEU A 173 3.28 2.33 -5.70
C LEU A 173 2.43 2.14 -6.96
N HIS A 174 2.47 0.95 -7.59
CA HIS A 174 1.61 0.62 -8.73
C HIS A 174 0.18 0.23 -8.34
N TYR A 175 -0.06 -0.04 -7.06
CA TYR A 175 -1.36 -0.48 -6.56
C TYR A 175 -2.20 0.71 -6.11
N LYS A 176 -3.50 0.64 -6.39
CA LYS A 176 -4.49 1.67 -6.02
C LYS A 176 -5.05 1.47 -4.62
N THR A 177 -5.04 0.25 -4.11
CA THR A 177 -5.50 -0.10 -2.77
C THR A 177 -4.66 -1.25 -2.21
N MET A 178 -4.70 -1.40 -0.89
CA MET A 178 -4.11 -2.55 -0.20
C MET A 178 -4.65 -3.89 -0.73
N GLN A 179 -5.94 -3.92 -1.03
CA GLN A 179 -6.63 -5.10 -1.56
C GLN A 179 -6.02 -5.59 -2.87
N GLU A 180 -5.58 -4.68 -3.76
CA GLU A 180 -4.90 -5.09 -5.00
C GLU A 180 -3.56 -5.80 -4.71
N ILE A 181 -2.84 -5.36 -3.67
CA ILE A 181 -1.57 -5.95 -3.26
C ILE A 181 -1.78 -7.35 -2.72
N GLU A 182 -2.80 -7.53 -1.89
CA GLU A 182 -3.15 -8.82 -1.31
C GLU A 182 -3.58 -9.82 -2.39
N VAL A 183 -4.46 -9.39 -3.30
CA VAL A 183 -4.90 -10.23 -4.42
C VAL A 183 -3.71 -10.68 -5.25
N GLN A 184 -2.73 -9.80 -5.49
CA GLN A 184 -1.54 -10.19 -6.22
C GLN A 184 -0.67 -11.18 -5.43
N ARG A 185 -0.45 -10.97 -4.13
CA ARG A 185 0.32 -11.90 -3.29
C ARG A 185 -0.32 -13.29 -3.26
N GLU A 186 -1.64 -13.35 -3.08
CA GLU A 186 -2.39 -14.60 -3.08
C GLU A 186 -2.35 -15.28 -4.44
N LEU A 187 -2.38 -14.52 -5.54
CA LEU A 187 -2.22 -15.06 -6.89
C LEU A 187 -0.81 -15.65 -7.07
N GLU A 188 0.24 -14.96 -6.63
CA GLU A 188 1.62 -15.44 -6.68
C GLU A 188 1.80 -16.73 -5.85
N GLU A 189 1.24 -16.78 -4.65
CA GLU A 189 1.24 -17.97 -3.79
C GLU A 189 0.47 -19.14 -4.43
N ALA A 190 -0.71 -18.88 -5.01
CA ALA A 190 -1.49 -19.88 -5.70
C ALA A 190 -0.76 -20.43 -6.94
N VAL A 191 -0.15 -19.55 -7.74
CA VAL A 191 0.67 -19.96 -8.90
C VAL A 191 1.86 -20.79 -8.46
N LYS A 192 2.55 -20.39 -7.39
CA LYS A 192 3.67 -21.16 -6.84
C LYS A 192 3.22 -22.54 -6.35
N HIS A 193 2.06 -22.61 -5.69
CA HIS A 193 1.49 -23.86 -5.22
C HIS A 193 1.10 -24.78 -6.38
N ILE A 194 0.36 -24.28 -7.38
CA ILE A 194 -0.02 -25.02 -8.59
C ILE A 194 1.24 -25.52 -9.31
N GLY A 195 2.25 -24.65 -9.49
CA GLY A 195 3.52 -25.04 -10.10
C GLY A 195 4.25 -26.14 -9.32
N SER A 196 4.29 -26.03 -7.99
CA SER A 196 4.91 -27.05 -7.14
C SER A 196 4.18 -28.40 -7.22
N GLN A 197 2.84 -28.41 -7.25
CA GLN A 197 2.05 -29.63 -7.41
C GLN A 197 2.18 -30.22 -8.81
N ALA A 198 2.18 -29.38 -9.84
CA ALA A 198 2.31 -29.81 -11.22
C ALA A 198 3.68 -30.40 -11.54
N ILE A 199 4.75 -29.89 -10.90
CA ILE A 199 6.11 -30.39 -11.10
C ILE A 199 6.43 -31.57 -10.17
N ASN A 200 6.14 -31.43 -8.87
CA ASN A 200 6.61 -32.36 -7.82
C ASN A 200 5.52 -33.26 -7.21
N GLY A 201 4.26 -33.19 -7.66
CA GLY A 201 3.19 -34.04 -7.15
C GLY A 201 3.36 -35.53 -7.54
N GLU A 202 2.54 -36.42 -6.96
CA GLU A 202 2.55 -37.87 -7.24
C GLU A 202 2.35 -38.24 -8.72
N HIS A 203 1.76 -37.33 -9.50
CA HIS A 203 1.62 -37.39 -10.96
C HIS A 203 2.21 -36.13 -11.63
N GLY A 204 3.24 -35.57 -11.02
CA GLY A 204 3.90 -34.37 -11.50
C GLY A 204 4.82 -34.66 -12.69
N LEU A 205 5.15 -33.60 -13.42
CA LEU A 205 6.03 -33.65 -14.59
C LEU A 205 7.36 -34.38 -14.26
N ALA A 206 7.93 -34.18 -13.06
CA ALA A 206 9.17 -34.82 -12.66
C ALA A 206 9.05 -36.36 -12.55
N ALA A 207 7.98 -36.86 -11.94
CA ALA A 207 7.76 -38.30 -11.76
C ALA A 207 7.44 -38.99 -13.11
N GLU A 208 6.61 -38.36 -13.93
CA GLU A 208 6.25 -38.84 -15.27
C GLU A 208 7.46 -38.83 -16.23
N THR A 209 8.28 -37.78 -16.20
CA THR A 209 9.52 -37.71 -17.01
C THR A 209 10.53 -38.76 -16.58
N THR A 210 10.65 -39.02 -15.27
CA THR A 210 11.54 -40.07 -14.76
C THR A 210 11.08 -41.46 -15.22
N ARG A 211 9.77 -41.72 -15.22
CA ARG A 211 9.20 -42.98 -15.74
C ARG A 211 9.44 -43.15 -17.24
N LEU A 212 9.27 -42.08 -18.02
CA LEU A 212 9.54 -42.09 -19.47
C LEU A 212 11.02 -42.33 -19.77
N LEU A 213 11.92 -41.72 -19.00
CA LEU A 213 13.37 -41.94 -19.10
C LEU A 213 13.74 -43.38 -18.76
N ASP A 214 13.18 -43.95 -17.69
CA ASP A 214 13.42 -45.35 -17.31
C ASP A 214 12.93 -46.33 -18.38
N ASP A 215 11.75 -46.08 -18.98
CA ASP A 215 11.22 -46.92 -20.06
C ASP A 215 12.08 -46.84 -21.33
N CYS A 216 12.50 -45.64 -21.73
CA CYS A 216 13.38 -45.45 -22.88
C CYS A 216 14.75 -46.11 -22.65
N THR A 217 15.30 -45.99 -21.44
CA THR A 217 16.59 -46.62 -21.07
C THR A 217 16.50 -48.14 -21.12
N LYS A 218 15.38 -48.73 -20.67
CA LYS A 218 15.13 -50.17 -20.79
C LYS A 218 15.01 -50.60 -22.25
N ARG A 219 14.30 -49.85 -23.10
CA ARG A 219 14.13 -50.17 -24.52
C ARG A 219 15.43 -50.08 -25.32
N LEU A 220 16.28 -49.10 -25.02
CA LEU A 220 17.62 -49.00 -25.60
C LEU A 220 18.51 -50.17 -25.20
N ASN A 221 18.45 -50.62 -23.94
CA ASN A 221 19.19 -51.79 -23.46
C ASN A 221 18.72 -53.12 -24.10
N VAL A 222 17.48 -53.19 -24.59
CA VAL A 222 16.91 -54.37 -25.27
C VAL A 222 17.20 -54.36 -26.79
N GLY A 223 17.95 -53.39 -27.30
CA GLY A 223 18.41 -53.33 -28.69
C GLY A 223 17.43 -52.67 -29.66
N ALA A 224 16.52 -51.82 -29.17
CA ALA A 224 15.66 -51.01 -30.03
C ALA A 224 16.46 -50.00 -30.86
N LYS A 225 15.97 -49.65 -32.06
CA LYS A 225 16.58 -48.63 -32.93
C LYS A 225 16.56 -47.27 -32.23
N SER A 226 17.75 -46.73 -31.96
CA SER A 226 17.94 -45.50 -31.19
C SER A 226 17.12 -44.32 -31.73
N GLU A 227 17.09 -44.11 -33.06
CA GLU A 227 16.34 -43.00 -33.68
C GLU A 227 14.82 -43.08 -33.44
N GLN A 228 14.28 -44.29 -33.38
CA GLN A 228 12.84 -44.50 -33.17
C GLN A 228 12.44 -44.28 -31.72
N VAL A 229 13.27 -44.73 -30.78
CA VAL A 229 13.07 -44.45 -29.34
C VAL A 229 13.19 -42.96 -29.06
N ASP A 230 14.12 -42.27 -29.70
CA ASP A 230 14.35 -40.84 -29.50
C ASP A 230 13.19 -39.97 -30.05
N ALA A 231 12.64 -40.35 -31.20
CA ALA A 231 11.45 -39.69 -31.77
C ALA A 231 10.20 -39.92 -30.91
N GLU A 232 9.97 -41.14 -30.43
CA GLU A 232 8.86 -41.48 -29.53
C GLU A 232 8.98 -40.76 -28.18
N PHE A 233 10.19 -40.68 -27.61
CA PHE A 233 10.45 -39.95 -26.37
C PHE A 233 10.16 -38.45 -26.51
N ARG A 234 10.63 -37.79 -27.57
CA ARG A 234 10.36 -36.37 -27.80
C ARG A 234 8.87 -36.08 -27.99
N SER A 235 8.16 -36.96 -28.69
CA SER A 235 6.70 -36.85 -28.86
C SER A 235 5.96 -37.01 -27.52
N ALA A 236 6.32 -38.02 -26.74
CA ALA A 236 5.73 -38.27 -25.42
C ALA A 236 6.04 -37.13 -24.42
N LEU A 237 7.26 -36.58 -24.45
CA LEU A 237 7.65 -35.43 -23.63
C LEU A 237 6.86 -34.17 -24.01
N GLY A 238 6.66 -33.92 -25.31
CA GLY A 238 5.83 -32.81 -25.80
C GLY A 238 4.38 -32.94 -25.33
N ALA A 239 3.77 -34.12 -25.51
CA ALA A 239 2.42 -34.39 -25.04
C ALA A 239 2.27 -34.24 -23.51
N LEU A 240 3.29 -34.63 -22.75
CA LEU A 240 3.32 -34.46 -21.30
C LEU A 240 3.42 -32.99 -20.87
N GLN A 241 4.23 -32.20 -21.58
CA GLN A 241 4.33 -30.75 -21.36
C GLN A 241 3.00 -30.05 -21.64
N ASP A 242 2.33 -30.39 -22.75
CA ASP A 242 1.03 -29.83 -23.12
C ASP A 242 -0.06 -30.21 -22.11
N ALA A 243 -0.09 -31.47 -21.67
CA ALA A 243 -1.03 -31.95 -20.65
C ALA A 243 -0.81 -31.25 -19.30
N CYS A 244 0.45 -31.03 -18.90
CA CYS A 244 0.80 -30.31 -17.69
C CYS A 244 0.39 -28.83 -17.78
N ALA A 245 0.65 -28.18 -18.91
CA ALA A 245 0.24 -26.79 -19.15
C ALA A 245 -1.28 -26.64 -19.09
N ALA A 246 -2.03 -27.55 -19.72
CA ALA A 246 -3.50 -27.56 -19.68
C ALA A 246 -4.03 -27.76 -18.24
N LYS A 247 -3.41 -28.64 -17.45
CA LYS A 247 -3.77 -28.87 -16.05
C LYS A 247 -3.52 -27.62 -15.19
N CYS A 248 -2.36 -26.97 -15.34
CA CYS A 248 -2.04 -25.71 -14.67
C CYS A 248 -3.03 -24.60 -15.02
N GLN A 249 -3.39 -24.46 -16.30
CA GLN A 249 -4.40 -23.49 -16.74
C GLN A 249 -5.80 -23.78 -16.18
N ALA A 250 -6.19 -25.05 -16.10
CA ALA A 250 -7.48 -25.46 -15.55
C ALA A 250 -7.57 -25.21 -14.02
N GLU A 251 -6.51 -25.48 -13.28
CA GLU A 251 -6.43 -25.18 -11.84
C GLU A 251 -6.42 -23.67 -11.58
N LEU A 252 -5.64 -22.90 -12.35
CA LEU A 252 -5.64 -21.45 -12.27
C LEU A 252 -7.04 -20.88 -12.58
N GLY A 253 -7.70 -21.41 -13.60
CA GLY A 253 -9.08 -21.04 -13.96
C GLY A 253 -10.07 -21.32 -12.83
N ARG A 254 -9.95 -22.46 -12.13
CA ARG A 254 -10.76 -22.80 -10.95
C ARG A 254 -10.50 -21.83 -9.79
N CYS A 255 -9.25 -21.53 -9.49
CA CYS A 255 -8.88 -20.57 -8.45
C CYS A 255 -9.48 -19.18 -8.73
N LEU A 256 -9.39 -18.70 -9.97
CA LEU A 256 -9.95 -17.41 -10.39
C LEU A 256 -11.48 -17.39 -10.32
N GLN A 257 -12.16 -18.49 -10.67
CA GLN A 257 -13.63 -18.60 -10.59
C GLN A 257 -14.13 -18.64 -9.14
N ALA A 258 -13.47 -19.42 -8.27
CA ALA A 258 -13.81 -19.48 -6.85
C ALA A 258 -13.70 -18.10 -6.18
N ARG A 259 -12.67 -17.33 -6.55
CA ARG A 259 -12.46 -15.94 -6.11
C ARG A 259 -13.52 -14.98 -6.62
N ARG A 260 -13.93 -15.05 -7.88
CA ARG A 260 -15.02 -14.21 -8.41
C ARG A 260 -16.34 -14.41 -7.67
N ALA A 261 -16.58 -15.60 -7.11
CA ALA A 261 -17.76 -15.88 -6.30
C ALA A 261 -17.67 -15.34 -4.85
N THR A 262 -16.48 -14.95 -4.39
CA THR A 262 -16.23 -14.46 -3.01
C THR A 262 -16.05 -12.94 -2.92
N ILE A 263 -15.91 -12.23 -4.04
CA ILE A 263 -15.86 -10.77 -4.08
C ILE A 263 -17.32 -10.26 -4.11
N PRO A 264 -17.79 -9.51 -3.10
CA PRO A 264 -19.11 -8.88 -3.11
C PRO A 264 -19.22 -7.75 -4.14
#